data_AF-A0AA97BL56-F1
#
_entry.id   AF-A0AA97BL56-F1
#
_cell.length_a   1.000
_cell.length_b   1.000
_cell.length_c   1.000
_cell.angle_alpha   90.00
_cell.angle_beta   90.00
_cell.angle_gamma   90.00
#
_symmetry.space_group_name_H-M   'P 1'
#
loop_
_entity.id
_entity.type
_entity.pdbx_description
1 polymer ?
#
loop_
_entity_poly.entity_id
_entity_poly.type
_entity_poly.pdbx_seq_one_letter_code
_entity_poly.pdbx_strand_id
1 'polypeptide(L)'
;MKKITLLFLLFSSFAVAKSHYHGKPSRNDSVVVHVCALSPFSNFYAEAAMSEQTARNKTSRRCELGQGQGSIFCKAQDAKCSTSKIGWV
;
A
#
# COMPACT_ATOMS: atom_id res chain seq x y z
N MET A 1 41.59 2.29 -22.94
CA MET A 1 40.44 1.58 -22.34
C MET A 1 40.54 1.62 -20.81
N LYS A 2 39.91 2.59 -20.12
CA LYS A 2 39.61 2.61 -18.66
C LYS A 2 39.19 4.02 -18.18
N LYS A 3 38.00 4.53 -18.53
CA LYS A 3 37.48 5.80 -17.95
C LYS A 3 35.95 5.88 -17.86
N ILE A 4 35.23 4.76 -17.72
CA ILE A 4 33.74 4.78 -17.63
C ILE A 4 33.20 4.11 -16.35
N THR A 5 34.07 3.58 -15.48
CA THR A 5 33.63 2.77 -14.31
C THR A 5 33.25 3.60 -13.05
N LEU A 6 32.97 4.90 -13.18
CA LEU A 6 32.75 5.77 -12.00
C LEU A 6 31.35 6.40 -11.89
N LEU A 7 30.45 6.17 -12.87
CA LEU A 7 29.15 6.85 -12.93
C LEU A 7 27.97 6.11 -12.26
N PHE A 8 28.17 4.90 -11.72
CA PHE A 8 27.08 4.09 -11.14
C PHE A 8 26.96 4.14 -9.60
N LEU A 9 27.76 4.96 -8.91
CA LEU A 9 27.76 5.00 -7.44
C LEU A 9 26.81 6.06 -6.82
N LEU A 10 26.01 6.78 -7.62
CA LEU A 10 25.28 7.97 -7.14
C LEU A 10 23.77 7.82 -6.87
N PHE A 11 23.17 6.63 -6.98
CA PHE A 11 21.70 6.51 -6.77
C PHE A 11 21.28 5.33 -5.89
N SER A 12 21.82 5.22 -4.67
CA SER A 12 21.25 4.30 -3.67
C SER A 12 21.10 4.95 -2.30
N SER A 13 20.37 6.08 -2.24
CA SER A 13 19.80 6.57 -0.99
C SER A 13 18.40 5.98 -0.84
N PHE A 14 18.29 4.76 -0.29
CA PHE A 14 17.01 4.27 0.23
C PHE A 14 16.74 5.02 1.53
N ALA A 15 15.95 6.10 1.47
CA ALA A 15 15.44 6.74 2.67
C ALA A 15 14.41 5.79 3.31
N VAL A 16 14.83 5.04 4.34
CA VAL A 16 13.90 4.33 5.22
C VAL A 16 13.21 5.38 6.10
N ALA A 17 11.98 5.75 5.74
CA ALA A 17 11.14 6.59 6.58
C ALA A 17 10.76 5.80 7.85
N LYS A 18 11.39 6.12 8.99
CA LYS A 18 10.91 5.67 10.30
C LYS A 18 9.66 6.48 10.67
N SER A 19 8.49 5.86 10.56
CA SER A 19 7.25 6.42 11.11
C SER A 19 7.26 6.25 12.63
N HIS A 20 7.65 7.30 13.35
CA HIS A 20 7.55 7.37 14.81
C HIS A 20 6.11 7.77 15.19
N TYR A 21 5.18 6.82 15.22
CA TYR A 21 3.93 7.01 15.95
C TYR A 21 4.16 6.62 17.41
N HIS A 22 4.61 7.58 18.22
CA HIS A 22 4.69 7.47 19.68
C HIS A 22 3.61 8.37 20.31
N GLY A 23 2.34 8.00 20.10
CA GLY A 23 1.21 8.49 20.89
C GLY A 23 0.62 7.30 21.61
N LYS A 24 0.54 7.33 22.95
CA LYS A 24 -0.30 6.35 23.65
C LYS A 24 -1.73 6.57 23.14
N PRO A 25 -2.42 5.56 22.60
CA PRO A 25 -3.79 5.74 22.16
C PRO A 25 -4.61 6.18 23.36
N SER A 26 -5.16 7.40 23.31
CA SER A 26 -6.21 7.80 24.24
C SER A 26 -7.36 6.83 24.04
N ARG A 27 -8.04 6.45 25.12
CA ARG A 27 -9.14 5.46 25.11
C ARG A 27 -10.34 5.89 24.23
N ASN A 28 -10.26 7.09 23.63
CA ASN A 28 -11.25 7.72 22.75
C ASN A 28 -10.71 7.99 21.32
N ASP A 29 -9.50 7.53 20.99
CA ASP A 29 -8.90 7.76 19.68
C ASP A 29 -9.47 6.76 18.66
N SER A 30 -10.48 7.19 17.91
CA SER A 30 -10.91 6.47 16.72
C SER A 30 -9.88 6.64 15.61
N VAL A 31 -9.43 5.53 15.03
CA VAL A 31 -8.50 5.53 13.90
C VAL A 31 -9.28 5.39 12.60
N VAL A 32 -9.03 6.30 11.65
CA VAL A 32 -9.61 6.21 10.30
C VAL A 32 -8.80 5.19 9.49
N VAL A 33 -9.49 4.20 8.95
CA VAL A 33 -8.92 3.14 8.12
C VAL A 33 -9.69 3.06 6.81
N HIS A 34 -8.98 2.99 5.71
CA HIS A 34 -9.53 2.74 4.39
C HIS A 34 -9.31 1.27 4.04
N VAL A 35 -10.40 0.58 3.69
CA VAL A 35 -10.38 -0.80 3.20
C VAL A 35 -10.71 -0.76 1.72
N CYS A 36 -9.83 -1.27 0.89
CA CYS A 36 -10.03 -1.34 -0.56
C CYS A 36 -10.07 -2.78 -1.04
N ALA A 37 -10.82 -3.03 -2.11
CA ALA A 37 -10.98 -4.36 -2.67
C ALA A 37 -10.96 -4.37 -4.22
N LEU A 38 -10.39 -5.44 -4.78
CA LEU A 38 -10.44 -5.82 -6.19
C LEU A 38 -11.02 -7.23 -6.30
N SER A 39 -11.96 -7.44 -7.22
CA SER A 39 -12.62 -8.73 -7.40
C SER A 39 -12.59 -9.21 -8.86
N PRO A 40 -11.41 -9.57 -9.40
CA PRO A 40 -11.33 -10.13 -10.75
C PRO A 40 -11.91 -11.55 -10.79
N PHE A 41 -12.95 -11.75 -11.60
CA PHE A 41 -13.64 -13.03 -11.77
C PHE A 41 -14.13 -13.62 -10.43
N SER A 42 -13.61 -14.79 -10.05
CA SER A 42 -13.98 -15.52 -8.82
C SER A 42 -13.09 -15.17 -7.61
N ASN A 43 -12.02 -14.39 -7.79
CA ASN A 43 -11.08 -14.07 -6.73
C ASN A 43 -11.43 -12.72 -6.10
N PHE A 44 -11.20 -12.59 -4.80
CA PHE A 44 -11.41 -11.37 -4.04
C PHE A 44 -10.13 -11.02 -3.27
N TYR A 45 -9.65 -9.80 -3.46
CA TYR A 45 -8.45 -9.28 -2.79
C TYR A 45 -8.84 -8.00 -2.06
N ALA A 46 -8.51 -7.90 -0.76
CA ALA A 46 -8.77 -6.71 0.03
C ALA A 46 -7.60 -6.40 0.96
N GLU A 47 -7.32 -5.11 1.13
CA GLU A 47 -6.25 -4.61 1.99
C GLU A 47 -6.69 -3.31 2.69
N ALA A 48 -6.06 -3.02 3.83
CA ALA A 48 -6.36 -1.85 4.66
C ALA A 48 -5.15 -0.95 4.88
N ALA A 49 -5.38 0.36 4.95
CA ALA A 49 -4.38 1.36 5.33
C ALA A 49 -5.00 2.65 5.87
N MET A 50 -4.20 3.48 6.54
CA MET A 50 -4.63 4.82 7.02
C MET A 50 -4.86 5.84 5.90
N SER A 51 -4.40 5.55 4.69
CA SER A 51 -4.64 6.36 3.48
C SER A 51 -5.27 5.49 2.41
N GLU A 52 -6.30 6.00 1.75
CA GLU A 52 -6.99 5.31 0.66
C GLU A 52 -6.02 4.91 -0.46
N GLN A 53 -5.11 5.81 -0.86
CA GLN A 53 -4.13 5.52 -1.91
C GLN A 53 -3.20 4.36 -1.52
N THR A 54 -2.78 4.31 -0.26
CA THR A 54 -1.98 3.19 0.23
C THR A 54 -2.78 1.89 0.23
N ALA A 55 -4.05 1.93 0.63
CA ALA A 55 -4.92 0.75 0.62
C ALA A 55 -5.15 0.24 -0.82
N ARG A 56 -5.38 1.14 -1.79
CA ARG A 56 -5.48 0.81 -3.23
C ARG A 56 -4.21 0.14 -3.75
N ASN A 57 -3.05 0.72 -3.47
CA ASN A 57 -1.76 0.17 -3.93
C ASN A 57 -1.46 -1.21 -3.33
N LYS A 58 -1.76 -1.40 -2.04
CA LYS A 58 -1.62 -2.71 -1.39
C LYS A 58 -2.56 -3.75 -2.02
N THR A 59 -3.83 -3.39 -2.23
CA THR A 59 -4.83 -4.26 -2.84
C THR A 59 -4.42 -4.67 -4.26
N SER A 60 -3.96 -3.71 -5.06
CA SER A 60 -3.41 -3.92 -6.40
C SER A 60 -2.25 -4.91 -6.39
N ARG A 61 -1.24 -4.69 -5.54
CA ARG A 61 -0.10 -5.60 -5.39
C ARG A 61 -0.54 -6.99 -4.95
N ARG A 62 -1.48 -7.10 -4.02
CA ARG A 62 -2.01 -8.40 -3.54
C ARG A 62 -2.73 -9.15 -4.66
N CYS A 63 -3.50 -8.44 -5.48
CA CYS A 63 -4.14 -8.97 -6.68
C CYS A 63 -3.10 -9.49 -7.68
N GLU A 64 -2.06 -8.72 -8.00
CA GLU A 64 -1.00 -9.13 -8.92
C GLU A 64 -0.25 -10.39 -8.45
N LEU A 65 -0.02 -10.54 -7.15
CA LEU A 65 0.57 -11.77 -6.59
C LEU A 65 -0.30 -13.01 -6.80
N GLY A 66 -1.62 -12.85 -6.92
CA GLY A 66 -2.56 -13.95 -7.16
C GLY A 66 -2.91 -14.17 -8.63
N GLN A 67 -2.96 -13.11 -9.44
CA GLN A 67 -3.41 -13.14 -10.84
C GLN A 67 -2.27 -13.08 -11.85
N GLY A 68 -1.05 -12.75 -11.42
CA GLY A 68 0.09 -12.45 -12.29
C GLY A 68 0.44 -10.96 -12.30
N GLN A 69 1.74 -10.70 -12.34
CA GLN A 69 2.29 -9.34 -12.34
C GLN A 69 1.84 -8.57 -13.58
N GLY A 70 1.40 -7.31 -13.40
CA GLY A 70 0.93 -6.47 -14.50
C GLY A 70 -0.45 -6.85 -15.04
N SER A 71 -1.22 -7.69 -14.33
CA SER A 71 -2.58 -8.03 -14.72
C SER A 71 -3.44 -6.78 -14.86
N ILE A 72 -4.13 -6.66 -16.01
CA ILE A 72 -5.00 -5.51 -16.32
C ILE A 72 -6.17 -5.36 -15.35
N PHE A 73 -6.51 -6.42 -14.61
CA PHE A 73 -7.59 -6.43 -13.62
C PHE A 73 -7.12 -6.02 -12.21
N CYS A 74 -5.81 -5.79 -12.03
CA CYS A 74 -5.23 -5.49 -10.74
C CYS A 74 -4.82 -4.01 -10.59
N LYS A 75 -5.43 -3.09 -11.35
CA LYS A 75 -5.07 -1.67 -11.27
C LYS A 75 -5.59 -1.04 -9.97
N ALA A 76 -4.73 -0.28 -9.29
CA ALA A 76 -5.08 0.40 -8.03
C ALA A 76 -6.29 1.33 -8.14
N GLN A 77 -6.46 2.00 -9.28
CA GLN A 77 -7.59 2.91 -9.55
C GLN A 77 -8.93 2.18 -9.66
N ASP A 78 -8.93 0.89 -10.01
CA ASP A 78 -10.15 0.10 -10.18
C ASP A 78 -10.65 -0.48 -8.85
N ALA A 79 -9.84 -0.43 -7.79
CA ALA A 79 -10.22 -0.90 -6.47
C ALA A 79 -11.40 -0.09 -5.92
N LYS A 80 -12.35 -0.76 -5.25
CA LYS A 80 -13.46 -0.09 -4.54
C LYS A 80 -13.11 0.04 -3.08
N CYS A 81 -13.25 1.23 -2.52
CA CYS A 81 -12.81 1.55 -1.17
C CYS A 81 -13.97 1.98 -0.28
N SER A 82 -13.88 1.60 0.99
CA SER A 82 -14.75 2.06 2.06
C SER A 82 -13.91 2.61 3.20
N THR A 83 -14.39 3.68 3.83
CA THR A 83 -13.72 4.34 4.96
C THR A 83 -14.43 3.94 6.23
N SER A 84 -13.68 3.48 7.21
CA SER A 84 -14.18 3.09 8.52
C SER A 84 -13.43 3.82 9.63
N LYS A 85 -14.11 4.01 10.76
CA LYS A 85 -13.51 4.48 12.01
C LYS A 85 -13.50 3.32 12.99
N ILE A 86 -12.30 2.88 13.36
CA ILE A 86 -12.12 1.83 14.36
C ILE A 86 -11.79 2.52 15.68
N GLY A 87 -12.71 2.42 16.64
CA GLY A 87 -12.49 2.81 18.03
C GLY A 87 -12.22 1.59 18.90
N TRP A 88 -11.56 1.80 20.04
CA TRP A 88 -11.50 0.81 21.10
C TRP A 88 -12.87 0.77 21.80
N VAL A 89 -13.53 -0.39 21.78
CA VAL A 89 -14.77 -0.66 22.53
C VAL A 89 -14.43 -1.12 23.94
#